data_AF-A0A929W3T4-F1
#
_entry.id   AF-A0A929W3T4-F1
#
_cell.length_a   1.000
_cell.length_b   1.000
_cell.length_c   1.000
_cell.angle_alpha   90.00
_cell.angle_beta   90.00
_cell.angle_gamma   90.00
#
_symmetry.space_group_name_H-M   'P 1'
#
loop_
_entity.id
_entity.type
_entity.pdbx_description
1 polymer ?
#
loop_
_entity_poly.entity_id
_entity_poly.type
_entity_poly.pdbx_seq_one_letter_code
_entity_poly.pdbx_strand_id
1 'polypeptide(L)'
;YTLRYGFRPTKIFHLACQAFNGSQSIAYAPETIAQWLRTFFRRFFNQQFKRSCLPDGPKVGSCSLSPRGDWRMPSDACANEWLRECDKLCPTKE
;
A
#
# COMPACT_ATOMS: atom_id res chain seq x y z
N TYR A 1 6.75 -0.74 2.29
CA TYR A 1 7.00 -2.05 2.92
C TYR A 1 6.49 -3.23 2.11
N THR A 2 5.30 -3.19 1.50
CA THR A 2 4.79 -4.28 0.65
C THR A 2 5.75 -4.66 -0.49
N LEU A 3 6.29 -3.69 -1.23
CA LEU A 3 7.17 -3.95 -2.38
C LEU A 3 8.50 -4.61 -2.01
N ARG A 4 9.08 -4.21 -0.87
CA ARG A 4 10.41 -4.66 -0.44
C ARG A 4 10.36 -5.94 0.39
N TYR A 5 9.33 -6.09 1.22
CA TYR A 5 9.26 -7.11 2.27
C TYR A 5 7.98 -7.95 2.23
N GLY A 6 7.07 -7.70 1.29
CA GLY A 6 5.83 -8.49 1.16
C GLY A 6 4.87 -8.36 2.35
N PHE A 7 5.00 -7.33 3.19
CA PHE A 7 4.17 -7.20 4.38
C PHE A 7 2.68 -7.03 4.06
N ARG A 8 1.86 -7.73 4.84
CA ARG A 8 0.40 -7.64 4.86
C ARG A 8 -0.09 -6.28 5.40
N PRO A 9 -1.31 -5.83 5.02
CA PRO A 9 -1.91 -4.60 5.52
C PRO A 9 -1.87 -4.46 7.04
N THR A 10 -2.21 -5.51 7.79
CA THR A 10 -2.16 -5.55 9.26
C THR A 10 -0.80 -5.10 9.83
N LYS A 11 0.28 -5.68 9.31
CA LYS A 11 1.64 -5.35 9.76
C LYS A 11 2.03 -3.92 9.40
N ILE A 12 1.65 -3.46 8.20
CA ILE A 12 1.94 -2.09 7.75
C ILE A 12 1.17 -1.08 8.60
N PHE A 13 -0.09 -1.36 8.91
CA PHE A 13 -0.92 -0.55 9.79
C PHE A 13 -0.28 -0.42 11.18
N HIS A 14 0.13 -1.53 11.79
CA HIS A 14 0.77 -1.49 13.10
C HIS A 14 2.06 -0.65 13.11
N LEU A 15 2.92 -0.83 12.10
CA LEU A 15 4.14 -0.03 11.95
C LEU A 15 3.82 1.46 11.72
N ALA A 16 2.79 1.76 10.93
CA ALA A 16 2.35 3.12 10.68
C ALA A 16 1.82 3.79 11.95
N CYS A 17 1.00 3.10 12.76
CA CYS A 17 0.51 3.63 14.03
C CYS A 17 1.65 3.97 15.00
N GLN A 18 2.70 3.14 15.04
CA GLN A 18 3.89 3.43 15.85
C GLN A 18 4.69 4.62 15.31
N ALA A 19 4.90 4.67 13.99
CA ALA A 19 5.67 5.73 13.35
C ALA A 19 4.97 7.10 13.41
N PHE A 20 3.63 7.10 13.38
CA PHE A 20 2.78 8.30 13.33
C PHE A 20 2.08 8.60 14.66
N ASN A 21 2.62 8.11 15.78
CA ASN A 21 2.06 8.29 17.13
C ASN A 21 2.21 9.71 17.72
N GLY A 22 2.85 10.63 16.99
CA GLY A 22 3.08 12.00 17.46
C GLY A 22 4.44 12.27 18.11
N SER A 23 5.34 11.27 18.19
CA SER A 23 6.65 11.45 18.84
C SER A 23 7.60 12.40 18.09
N GLN A 24 7.45 12.55 16.77
CA GLN A 24 8.37 13.33 15.92
C GLN A 24 7.66 14.23 14.89
N SER A 25 6.33 14.15 14.78
CA SER A 25 5.52 14.87 13.79
C SER A 25 4.05 14.94 14.23
N ILE A 26 3.17 15.45 13.36
CA ILE A 26 1.72 15.47 13.60
C ILE A 26 1.23 14.04 13.85
N ALA A 27 0.54 13.83 14.97
CA ALA A 27 -0.07 12.55 15.30
C ALA A 27 -1.25 12.27 14.35
N TYR A 28 -1.27 11.07 13.77
CA TYR A 28 -2.40 10.62 12.96
C TYR A 28 -3.23 9.62 13.76
N ALA A 29 -4.55 9.85 13.78
CA ALA A 29 -5.48 8.91 14.38
C ALA A 29 -5.45 7.57 13.61
N PRO A 30 -5.53 6.42 14.30
CA PRO A 30 -5.49 5.10 13.66
C PRO A 30 -6.51 4.95 12.52
N GLU A 31 -7.69 5.55 12.64
CA GLU A 31 -8.75 5.52 11.62
C GLU A 31 -8.31 6.19 10.33
N THR A 32 -7.58 7.30 10.45
CA THR A 32 -7.01 8.02 9.30
C THR A 32 -6.00 7.13 8.57
N ILE A 33 -5.14 6.46 9.33
CA ILE A 33 -4.13 5.55 8.77
C ILE A 33 -4.81 4.39 8.04
N ALA A 34 -5.83 3.77 8.64
CA ALA A 34 -6.59 2.69 8.02
C ALA A 34 -7.29 3.13 6.72
N GLN A 35 -7.91 4.31 6.71
CA GLN A 35 -8.57 4.88 5.53
C GLN A 35 -7.60 5.08 4.36
N TRP A 36 -6.42 5.62 4.64
CA TRP A 36 -5.40 5.84 3.61
C TRP A 36 -4.74 4.55 3.16
N LEU A 37 -4.53 3.59 4.06
CA LEU A 37 -4.02 2.27 3.73
C LEU A 37 -4.97 1.52 2.77
N ARG A 38 -6.27 1.56 3.05
CA ARG A 38 -7.30 1.04 2.15
C ARG A 38 -7.28 1.73 0.79
N THR A 39 -7.18 3.06 0.79
CA THR A 39 -7.10 3.86 -0.45
C THR A 39 -5.85 3.52 -1.26
N PHE A 40 -4.72 3.30 -0.59
CA PHE A 40 -3.47 2.86 -1.20
C PHE A 40 -3.67 1.53 -1.92
N PHE A 41 -4.11 0.47 -1.24
CA PHE A 41 -4.26 -0.85 -1.89
C PHE A 41 -5.28 -0.84 -3.02
N ARG A 42 -6.42 -0.16 -2.84
CA ARG A 42 -7.42 -0.01 -3.91
C ARG A 42 -6.81 0.61 -5.18
N ARG A 43 -6.11 1.74 -5.03
CA ARG A 43 -5.50 2.43 -6.18
C ARG A 43 -4.29 1.66 -6.73
N PHE A 44 -3.50 1.08 -5.83
CA PHE A 44 -2.27 0.40 -6.20
C PHE A 44 -2.54 -0.81 -7.09
N PHE A 45 -3.59 -1.58 -6.79
CA PHE A 45 -4.06 -2.67 -7.64
C PHE A 45 -4.75 -2.17 -8.91
N ASN A 46 -5.76 -1.30 -8.81
CA ASN A 46 -6.56 -0.85 -9.96
C ASN A 46 -5.75 -0.09 -11.02
N GLN A 47 -4.63 0.53 -10.65
CA GLN A 47 -3.79 1.32 -11.55
C GLN A 47 -2.63 0.51 -12.13
N GLN A 48 -2.59 -0.82 -11.94
CA GLN A 48 -1.50 -1.66 -12.44
C GLN A 48 -1.39 -1.63 -13.97
N PHE A 49 -2.50 -1.53 -14.70
CA PHE A 49 -2.48 -1.44 -16.17
C PHE A 49 -1.63 -0.27 -16.69
N LYS A 50 -1.63 0.87 -15.98
CA LYS A 50 -0.82 2.04 -16.35
C LYS A 50 0.67 1.77 -16.22
N ARG A 51 1.06 0.81 -15.37
CA ARG A 51 2.46 0.45 -15.16
C ARG A 51 3.00 -0.49 -16.24
N SER A 52 2.13 -1.24 -16.90
CA SER A 52 2.50 -2.21 -17.93
C SER A 52 3.19 -1.57 -19.15
N CYS A 53 2.85 -0.32 -19.47
CA CYS A 53 3.40 0.43 -20.61
C CYS A 53 4.28 1.61 -20.16
N LEU A 54 5.03 1.46 -19.05
CA LEU A 54 5.94 2.52 -18.60
C LEU A 54 7.11 2.70 -19.57
N PRO A 55 7.50 3.96 -19.88
CA PRO A 55 8.72 4.24 -20.61
C PRO A 55 9.93 3.78 -19.81
N ASP A 56 11.06 3.60 -20.50
CA ASP A 56 12.29 3.20 -19.84
C ASP A 56 12.82 4.32 -18.92
N GLY A 57 13.36 3.90 -17.79
CA GLY A 57 13.95 4.80 -16.79
C GLY A 57 14.85 4.02 -15.84
N PRO A 58 15.95 4.62 -15.36
CA PRO A 58 16.87 3.93 -14.46
C PRO A 58 16.19 3.65 -13.12
N LYS A 59 16.43 2.45 -12.57
CA LYS A 59 16.03 2.12 -11.20
C LYS A 59 16.84 2.98 -10.23
N VAL A 60 16.16 3.72 -9.35
CA VAL A 60 16.76 4.49 -8.26
C VAL A 60 16.22 3.99 -6.93
N GLY A 61 17.09 3.81 -5.94
CA GLY A 61 16.74 3.29 -4.62
C GLY A 61 16.58 1.76 -4.56
N SER A 62 15.88 1.27 -3.53
CA SER A 62 15.83 -0.17 -3.23
C SER A 62 14.76 -0.97 -4.00
N CYS A 63 13.71 -0.32 -4.51
CA CYS A 63 12.62 -0.96 -5.25
C CYS A 63 12.17 -0.10 -6.45
N SER A 64 11.78 -0.74 -7.55
CA SER A 64 11.19 -0.12 -8.74
C SER A 64 9.79 -0.67 -9.04
N LEU A 65 8.94 0.15 -9.65
CA LEU A 65 7.61 -0.23 -10.13
C LEU A 65 7.56 -0.59 -11.62
N SER A 66 8.72 -0.66 -12.28
CA SER A 66 8.79 -1.09 -13.67
C SER A 66 8.34 -2.55 -13.80
N PRO A 67 7.46 -2.87 -14.77
CA PRO A 67 7.06 -4.25 -15.05
C PRO A 67 8.23 -5.10 -15.55
N ARG A 68 9.30 -4.46 -16.04
CA ARG A 68 10.55 -5.10 -16.49
C ARG A 68 11.52 -5.37 -15.34
N GLY A 69 11.26 -4.82 -14.15
CA GLY A 69 12.12 -4.90 -12.98
C GLY A 69 11.48 -5.65 -11.81
N ASP A 70 11.48 -5.00 -10.64
CA ASP A 70 11.14 -5.63 -9.35
C ASP A 70 9.63 -5.90 -9.16
N TRP A 71 8.75 -5.24 -9.92
CA TRP A 71 7.30 -5.34 -9.70
C TRP A 71 6.57 -6.00 -10.87
N ARG A 72 6.24 -7.28 -10.71
CA ARG A 72 5.51 -8.07 -11.70
C ARG A 72 4.16 -8.48 -11.13
N MET A 73 3.13 -7.71 -11.45
CA MET A 73 1.75 -7.97 -11.05
C MET A 73 0.86 -7.90 -12.30
N PRO A 74 -0.08 -8.85 -12.49
CA PRO A 74 -0.98 -8.83 -13.63
C PRO A 74 -2.00 -7.69 -13.50
N SER A 75 -2.41 -7.11 -14.63
CA SER A 75 -3.22 -5.87 -14.64
C SER A 75 -4.66 -6.08 -14.16
N ASP A 76 -5.12 -7.32 -14.15
CA ASP A 76 -6.43 -7.81 -13.75
C ASP A 76 -6.44 -8.42 -12.33
N ALA A 77 -5.34 -8.30 -11.56
CA ALA A 77 -5.27 -8.84 -10.21
C ALA A 77 -6.34 -8.24 -9.28
N CYS A 78 -7.00 -9.11 -8.51
CA CYS A 78 -8.04 -8.71 -7.57
C CYS A 78 -7.47 -8.27 -6.22
N ALA A 79 -7.91 -7.09 -5.73
CA ALA A 79 -7.49 -6.55 -4.43
C ALA A 79 -8.36 -6.99 -3.24
N ASN A 80 -9.41 -7.79 -3.47
CA ASN A 80 -10.48 -8.03 -2.49
C ASN A 80 -9.97 -8.51 -1.14
N GLU A 81 -9.01 -9.44 -1.12
CA GLU A 81 -8.50 -9.98 0.15
C GLU A 81 -7.70 -8.93 0.94
N TRP A 82 -6.93 -8.09 0.24
CA TRP A 82 -6.18 -6.98 0.86
C TRP A 82 -7.12 -5.91 1.41
N LEU A 83 -8.20 -5.60 0.68
CA LEU A 83 -9.21 -4.63 1.11
C LEU A 83 -10.01 -5.16 2.30
N ARG A 84 -10.42 -6.43 2.29
CA ARG A 84 -11.09 -7.08 3.41
C ARG A 84 -10.23 -7.03 4.68
N GLU A 85 -8.93 -7.25 4.56
CA GLU A 85 -8.00 -7.11 5.68
C GLU A 85 -7.93 -5.65 6.18
N CYS A 86 -7.92 -4.66 5.27
CA CYS A 86 -7.99 -3.25 5.65
C CYS A 86 -9.32 -2.87 6.33
N ASP A 87 -10.43 -3.41 5.85
CA ASP A 87 -11.77 -3.11 6.38
C ASP A 87 -11.91 -3.61 7.82
N LYS A 88 -11.28 -4.74 8.18
CA LYS A 88 -11.21 -5.24 9.56
C LYS A 88 -10.42 -4.33 10.51
N LEU A 89 -9.52 -3.51 9.98
CA LEU A 89 -8.68 -2.60 10.77
C LEU A 89 -9.35 -1.24 11.00
N CYS A 90 -10.38 -0.92 10.21
CA CYS A 90 -11.14 0.31 10.36
C CYS A 90 -12.36 0.02 11.24
N PRO A 91 -12.54 0.68 12.40
CA PRO A 91 -13.81 0.61 13.10
C PRO A 91 -14.88 1.17 12.14
N THR A 92 -15.90 0.36 11.87
CA THR A 92 -17.02 0.78 11.03
C THR A 92 -17.75 1.87 11.81
N LYS A 93 -17.96 3.05 11.20
CA LYS A 93 -18.94 3.99 11.74
C LYS A 93 -20.31 3.33 11.54
N GLU A 94 -20.91 2.88 12.63
CA GLU A 94 -22.34 2.52 12.70
C GLU A 94 -23.21 3.72 12.33
#